data_AF-A0A7C6S1F5-F1
#
_entry.id   AF-A0A7C6S1F5-F1
#
_cell.length_a   1.000
_cell.length_b   1.000
_cell.length_c   1.000
_cell.angle_alpha   90.00
_cell.angle_beta   90.00
_cell.angle_gamma   90.00
#
_symmetry.space_group_name_H-M   'P 1'
#
loop_
_entity.id
_entity.type
_entity.pdbx_description
1 polymer ?
#
loop_
_entity_poly.entity_id
_entity_poly.type
_entity_poly.pdbx_seq_one_letter_code
_entity_poly.pdbx_strand_id
1 'polypeptide(L)'
;MEIENIEISYLTIEAFRELRPFMVDSYKHISDEMWSEEKIEKLIKLFPEGQVAILVNGEVAGCALSIIVDYRKYDGRHTYNIITDNENFGTHTSNGDMLYGIEVFIQKTYRGLRLGRRL
;
A
#
# COMPACT_ATOMS: atom_id res chain seq x y z
N MET A 1 9.13 20.84 -11.27
CA MET A 1 7.76 20.35 -11.44
C MET A 1 6.86 21.26 -10.64
N GLU A 2 5.91 21.90 -11.30
CA GLU A 2 4.88 22.71 -10.65
C GLU A 2 3.75 21.77 -10.21
N ILE A 3 3.31 21.92 -8.96
CA ILE A 3 2.26 21.07 -8.36
C ILE A 3 1.00 21.92 -8.32
N GLU A 4 0.04 21.59 -9.16
CA GLU A 4 -1.24 22.29 -9.25
C GLU A 4 -2.31 21.59 -8.40
N ASN A 5 -2.29 20.24 -8.37
CA ASN A 5 -3.27 19.44 -7.67
C ASN A 5 -2.65 18.22 -6.98
N ILE A 6 -3.15 17.89 -5.78
CA ILE A 6 -2.87 16.65 -5.05
C ILE A 6 -4.22 16.03 -4.66
N GLU A 7 -4.44 14.79 -5.10
CA GLU A 7 -5.68 14.05 -4.85
C GLU A 7 -5.39 12.74 -4.11
N ILE A 8 -6.31 12.32 -3.24
CA ILE A 8 -6.31 11.01 -2.60
C ILE A 8 -7.51 10.24 -3.13
N SER A 9 -7.29 9.02 -3.59
CA SER A 9 -8.34 8.13 -4.11
C SER A 9 -8.10 6.69 -3.66
N TYR A 10 -9.05 5.79 -3.94
CA TYR A 10 -8.81 4.36 -3.73
C TYR A 10 -7.91 3.80 -4.84
N LEU A 11 -7.00 2.90 -4.46
CA LEU A 11 -6.06 2.28 -5.38
C LEU A 11 -6.81 1.37 -6.37
N THR A 12 -6.61 1.61 -7.66
CA THR A 12 -7.04 0.70 -8.72
C THR A 12 -5.87 -0.16 -9.20
N ILE A 13 -6.17 -1.26 -9.88
CA ILE A 13 -5.12 -2.11 -10.45
C ILE A 13 -4.35 -1.38 -11.56
N GLU A 14 -5.00 -0.49 -12.29
CA GLU A 14 -4.38 0.37 -13.31
C GLU A 14 -3.36 1.32 -12.68
N ALA A 15 -3.73 2.02 -11.59
CA ALA A 15 -2.82 2.90 -10.89
C ALA A 15 -1.64 2.13 -10.26
N PHE A 16 -1.87 0.90 -9.78
CA PHE A 16 -0.77 0.04 -9.34
C PHE A 16 0.17 -0.36 -10.48
N ARG A 17 -0.36 -0.72 -11.65
CA ARG A 17 0.45 -1.04 -12.85
C ARG A 17 1.35 0.13 -13.25
N GLU A 18 0.86 1.36 -13.14
CA GLU A 18 1.65 2.57 -13.37
C GLU A 18 2.73 2.79 -12.30
N LEU A 19 2.43 2.50 -11.02
CA LEU A 19 3.40 2.61 -9.92
C LEU A 19 4.50 1.55 -9.96
N ARG A 20 4.16 0.34 -10.42
CA ARG A 20 4.99 -0.86 -10.29
C ARG A 20 6.42 -0.68 -10.81
N PRO A 21 6.69 -0.10 -12.00
CA PRO A 21 8.07 0.13 -12.47
C PRO A 21 8.90 1.00 -11.53
N PHE A 22 8.29 2.00 -10.88
CA PHE A 22 8.97 2.87 -9.92
C PHE A 22 9.25 2.17 -8.59
N MET A 23 8.38 1.23 -8.19
CA MET A 23 8.64 0.34 -7.06
C MET A 23 9.85 -0.56 -7.36
N VAL A 24 9.89 -1.20 -8.54
CA VAL A 24 11.05 -2.03 -8.97
C VAL A 24 12.32 -1.21 -8.86
N ASP A 25 12.34 0.00 -9.45
CA ASP A 25 13.51 0.87 -9.43
C ASP A 25 13.94 1.31 -8.02
N SER A 26 12.99 1.47 -7.11
CA SER A 26 13.26 1.87 -5.74
C SER A 26 13.79 0.74 -4.88
N TYR A 27 13.45 -0.52 -5.20
CA TYR A 27 13.75 -1.69 -4.40
C TYR A 27 14.77 -2.66 -5.04
N LYS A 28 15.47 -2.25 -6.12
CA LYS A 28 16.50 -3.05 -6.84
C LYS A 28 17.55 -3.76 -5.96
N HIS A 29 17.68 -3.38 -4.69
CA HIS A 29 18.68 -3.93 -3.76
C HIS A 29 18.07 -4.70 -2.58
N ILE A 30 16.74 -4.86 -2.51
CA ILE A 30 16.05 -5.26 -1.27
C ILE A 30 15.37 -6.64 -1.36
N SER A 31 14.78 -7.08 -2.49
CA SER A 31 14.44 -8.50 -2.74
C SER A 31 13.83 -8.73 -4.14
N ASP A 32 13.74 -10.01 -4.55
CA ASP A 32 13.02 -10.48 -5.75
C ASP A 32 11.48 -10.54 -5.56
N GLU A 33 10.98 -10.37 -4.34
CA GLU A 33 9.55 -10.50 -3.99
C GLU A 33 8.83 -9.15 -4.04
N MET A 34 8.87 -8.50 -5.19
CA MET A 34 8.08 -7.29 -5.36
C MET A 34 6.58 -7.63 -5.46
N TRP A 35 5.71 -6.73 -4.96
CA TRP A 35 4.26 -6.86 -5.08
C TRP A 35 3.81 -7.29 -6.48
N SER A 36 3.19 -8.47 -6.56
CA SER A 36 2.57 -8.94 -7.79
C SER A 36 1.21 -8.27 -7.98
N GLU A 37 0.77 -8.13 -9.23
CA GLU A 37 -0.58 -7.65 -9.54
C GLU A 37 -1.65 -8.50 -8.84
N GLU A 38 -1.46 -9.82 -8.77
CA GLU A 38 -2.37 -10.74 -8.09
C GLU A 38 -2.54 -10.40 -6.60
N LYS A 39 -1.44 -10.12 -5.89
CA LYS A 39 -1.49 -9.77 -4.46
C LYS A 39 -2.20 -8.44 -4.23
N ILE A 40 -1.97 -7.45 -5.10
CA ILE A 40 -2.64 -6.16 -5.01
C ILE A 40 -4.11 -6.25 -5.37
N GLU A 41 -4.47 -6.99 -6.43
CA GLU A 41 -5.87 -7.27 -6.75
C GLU A 41 -6.59 -7.96 -5.59
N LYS A 42 -5.90 -8.87 -4.88
CA LYS A 42 -6.44 -9.53 -3.70
C LYS A 42 -6.72 -8.54 -2.58
N LEU A 43 -5.79 -7.63 -2.27
CA LEU A 43 -6.01 -6.57 -1.29
C LEU A 43 -7.17 -5.65 -1.68
N ILE A 44 -7.22 -5.20 -2.94
CA ILE A 44 -8.29 -4.34 -3.45
C ILE A 44 -9.64 -5.05 -3.33
N LYS A 45 -9.72 -6.35 -3.65
CA LYS A 45 -10.96 -7.13 -3.51
C LYS A 45 -11.34 -7.36 -2.04
N LEU A 46 -10.36 -7.56 -1.17
CA LEU A 46 -10.56 -7.91 0.24
C LEU A 46 -10.96 -6.70 1.09
N PHE A 47 -10.30 -5.56 0.86
CA PHE A 47 -10.53 -4.33 1.60
C PHE A 47 -10.24 -3.10 0.73
N PRO A 48 -11.15 -2.75 -0.20
CA PRO A 48 -10.95 -1.65 -1.15
C PRO A 48 -10.62 -0.33 -0.47
N GLU A 49 -11.32 -0.01 0.62
CA GLU A 49 -11.19 1.26 1.35
C GLU A 49 -9.85 1.38 2.08
N GLY A 50 -9.17 0.26 2.32
CA GLY A 50 -7.84 0.21 2.93
C GLY A 50 -6.70 0.38 1.95
N GLN A 51 -6.98 0.43 0.63
CA GLN A 51 -5.97 0.59 -0.40
C GLN A 51 -6.11 1.98 -1.00
N VAL A 52 -5.13 2.84 -0.76
CA VAL A 52 -5.22 4.26 -1.10
C VAL A 52 -4.11 4.63 -2.08
N ALA A 53 -4.44 5.44 -3.07
CA ALA A 53 -3.51 6.07 -3.98
C ALA A 53 -3.44 7.58 -3.71
N ILE A 54 -2.28 8.18 -3.92
CA ILE A 54 -2.12 9.63 -3.97
C ILE A 54 -1.66 10.03 -5.36
N LEU A 55 -2.33 11.01 -5.94
CA LEU A 55 -2.07 11.51 -7.29
C LEU A 55 -1.54 12.95 -7.22
N VAL A 56 -0.60 13.27 -8.11
CA VAL A 56 -0.09 14.63 -8.32
C VAL A 56 -0.36 15.01 -9.77
N ASN A 57 -1.14 16.07 -9.98
CA ASN A 57 -1.57 16.52 -11.31
C ASN A 57 -2.20 15.39 -12.17
N GLY A 58 -2.93 14.47 -11.52
CA GLY A 58 -3.58 13.33 -12.18
C GLY A 58 -2.68 12.11 -12.42
N GLU A 59 -1.39 12.18 -12.10
CA GLU A 59 -0.48 11.03 -12.17
C GLU A 59 -0.34 10.37 -10.80
N VAL A 60 -0.32 9.04 -10.75
CA VAL A 60 -0.14 8.32 -9.49
C VAL A 60 1.24 8.55 -8.88
N ALA A 61 1.31 9.19 -7.72
CA ALA A 61 2.56 9.55 -7.05
C ALA A 61 2.97 8.56 -5.95
N GLY A 62 2.03 7.75 -5.48
CA GLY A 62 2.29 6.73 -4.46
C GLY A 62 1.02 6.01 -4.01
N CYS A 63 1.18 5.08 -3.07
CA CYS A 63 0.09 4.33 -2.47
C CYS A 63 0.36 3.99 -1.00
N ALA A 64 -0.71 3.65 -0.28
CA ALA A 64 -0.68 3.01 1.02
C ALA A 64 -1.58 1.77 0.98
N LEU A 65 -1.10 0.67 1.56
CA LEU A 65 -1.80 -0.60 1.65
C LEU A 65 -2.07 -0.95 3.11
N SER A 66 -3.25 -1.50 3.39
CA SER A 66 -3.61 -1.88 4.77
C SER A 66 -4.62 -3.02 4.84
N ILE A 67 -4.71 -3.64 6.01
CA ILE A 67 -5.76 -4.61 6.38
C ILE A 67 -6.28 -4.29 7.79
N ILE A 68 -7.47 -4.77 8.12
CA ILE A 68 -8.02 -4.71 9.48
C ILE A 68 -7.72 -6.04 10.17
N VAL A 69 -7.17 -6.00 11.37
CA VAL A 69 -6.88 -7.18 12.19
C VAL A 69 -7.48 -7.03 13.58
N ASP A 70 -7.67 -8.15 14.27
CA ASP A 70 -8.03 -8.19 15.69
C ASP A 70 -6.77 -7.98 16.53
N TYR A 71 -6.67 -6.82 17.19
CA TYR A 71 -5.51 -6.43 17.98
C TYR A 71 -5.12 -7.49 19.01
N ARG A 72 -6.11 -8.08 19.71
CA ARG A 72 -5.85 -9.02 20.81
C ARG A 72 -5.26 -10.34 20.32
N LYS A 73 -5.51 -10.72 19.06
CA LYS A 73 -4.89 -11.92 18.46
C LYS A 73 -3.43 -11.71 18.12
N TYR A 74 -3.03 -10.46 17.95
CA TYR A 74 -1.71 -10.07 17.45
C TYR A 74 -0.99 -9.11 18.41
N ASP A 75 -1.49 -8.97 19.65
CA ASP A 75 -0.85 -8.17 20.67
C ASP A 75 0.47 -8.82 21.10
N GLY A 76 1.54 -8.02 21.16
CA GLY A 76 2.89 -8.50 21.41
C GLY A 76 3.73 -8.72 20.14
N ARG A 77 4.64 -9.71 20.19
CA ARG A 77 5.64 -9.93 19.13
C ARG A 77 5.05 -10.76 18.01
N HIS A 78 4.78 -10.13 16.88
CA HIS A 78 4.44 -10.77 15.60
C HIS A 78 5.47 -10.39 14.53
N THR A 79 5.51 -11.16 13.45
CA THR A 79 6.30 -10.84 12.24
C THR A 79 5.38 -10.39 11.12
N TYR A 80 5.95 -9.73 10.12
CA TYR A 80 5.22 -9.36 8.90
C TYR A 80 4.49 -10.57 8.29
N ASN A 81 5.17 -11.70 8.11
CA ASN A 81 4.57 -12.91 7.52
C ASN A 81 3.41 -13.48 8.33
N ILE A 82 3.40 -13.32 9.66
CA ILE A 82 2.28 -13.77 10.51
C ILE A 82 1.07 -12.88 10.24
N ILE A 83 1.25 -11.56 10.22
CA ILE A 83 0.16 -10.62 10.01
C ILE A 83 -0.35 -10.68 8.57
N THR A 84 0.52 -10.77 7.58
CA THR A 84 0.09 -10.83 6.18
C THR A 84 -0.30 -12.24 5.74
N ASP A 85 -0.20 -13.26 6.62
CA ASP A 85 -0.40 -14.67 6.28
C ASP A 85 0.41 -15.10 5.04
N ASN A 86 1.72 -14.80 5.06
CA ASN A 86 2.60 -14.95 3.90
C ASN A 86 2.02 -14.27 2.63
N GLU A 87 1.49 -13.06 2.82
CA GLU A 87 0.85 -12.25 1.78
C GLU A 87 -0.42 -12.88 1.17
N ASN A 88 -1.05 -13.82 1.89
CA ASN A 88 -2.40 -14.30 1.61
C ASN A 88 -3.49 -13.47 2.31
N PHE A 89 -3.10 -12.60 3.24
CA PHE A 89 -3.98 -11.69 3.98
C PHE A 89 -5.12 -12.39 4.74
N GLY A 90 -4.93 -13.66 5.14
CA GLY A 90 -5.93 -14.46 5.84
C GLY A 90 -6.26 -13.96 7.26
N THR A 91 -5.45 -13.05 7.81
CA THR A 91 -5.71 -12.40 9.11
C THR A 91 -6.69 -11.24 9.01
N HIS A 92 -6.98 -10.76 7.79
CA HIS A 92 -7.90 -9.66 7.58
C HIS A 92 -9.29 -10.00 8.11
N THR A 93 -9.90 -9.07 8.82
CA THR A 93 -11.30 -9.18 9.23
C THR A 93 -11.94 -7.81 9.35
N SER A 94 -13.13 -7.64 8.77
CA SER A 94 -13.93 -6.43 8.92
C SER A 94 -14.43 -6.18 10.35
N ASN A 95 -14.34 -7.18 11.24
CA ASN A 95 -14.75 -7.09 12.64
C ASN A 95 -13.57 -6.78 13.59
N GLY A 96 -12.37 -6.55 13.05
CA GLY A 96 -11.20 -6.20 13.86
C GLY A 96 -11.28 -4.77 14.40
N ASP A 97 -10.34 -4.44 15.26
CA ASP A 97 -10.25 -3.16 15.98
C ASP A 97 -8.93 -2.41 15.71
N MET A 98 -8.07 -2.95 14.83
CA MET A 98 -6.81 -2.35 14.45
C MET A 98 -6.63 -2.31 12.93
N LEU A 99 -6.27 -1.13 12.41
CA LEU A 99 -5.78 -0.98 11.04
C LEU A 99 -4.27 -1.24 11.01
N TYR A 100 -3.85 -2.25 10.26
CA TYR A 100 -2.44 -2.60 10.07
C TYR A 100 -1.96 -2.09 8.71
N GLY A 101 -0.99 -1.16 8.75
CA GLY A 101 -0.32 -0.65 7.54
C GLY A 101 0.68 -1.68 7.00
N ILE A 102 0.49 -2.08 5.74
CA ILE A 102 1.34 -3.06 5.05
C ILE A 102 2.50 -2.36 4.33
N GLU A 103 2.20 -1.31 3.57
CA GLU A 103 3.16 -0.62 2.71
C GLU A 103 2.78 0.85 2.58
N VAL A 104 3.78 1.72 2.50
CA VAL A 104 3.62 3.11 2.07
C VAL A 104 4.73 3.41 1.09
N PHE A 105 4.34 3.59 -0.17
CA PHE A 105 5.26 3.86 -1.26
C PHE A 105 5.02 5.23 -1.86
N ILE A 106 6.08 6.03 -2.03
CA ILE A 106 6.08 7.29 -2.78
C ILE A 106 7.19 7.21 -3.84
N GLN A 107 6.85 7.50 -5.10
CA GLN A 107 7.86 7.53 -6.16
C GLN A 107 8.96 8.55 -5.82
N LYS A 108 10.22 8.24 -6.17
CA LYS A 108 11.39 9.06 -5.82
C LYS A 108 11.25 10.54 -6.21
N THR A 109 10.66 10.81 -7.39
CA THR A 109 10.40 12.15 -7.94
C THR A 109 9.45 13.00 -7.09
N TYR A 110 8.56 12.37 -6.33
CA TYR A 110 7.56 13.02 -5.48
C TYR A 110 7.94 13.06 -3.99
N ARG A 111 9.14 12.57 -3.62
CA ARG A 111 9.62 12.60 -2.23
C ARG A 111 10.00 14.02 -1.80
N GLY A 112 9.97 14.29 -0.49
CA GLY A 112 10.20 15.62 0.07
C GLY A 112 8.98 16.55 0.07
N LEU A 113 7.89 16.15 -0.62
CA LEU A 113 6.64 16.90 -0.71
C LEU A 113 5.64 16.60 0.42
N ARG A 114 6.04 15.79 1.41
CA ARG A 114 5.21 15.31 2.53
C ARG A 114 3.95 14.54 2.10
N LEU A 115 3.96 13.92 0.91
CA LEU A 115 2.85 13.10 0.41
C LEU A 115 2.55 11.89 1.29
N GLY A 116 3.59 11.18 1.75
CA GLY A 116 3.43 10.06 2.68
C GLY A 116 2.93 10.43 4.08
N ARG A 117 2.81 11.73 4.43
CA ARG A 117 2.15 12.19 5.66
C ARG A 117 0.66 12.49 5.42
N ARG A 118 0.26 12.69 4.17
CA ARG A 118 -1.13 12.95 3.77
C ARG A 118 -1.89 11.65 3.58
N LEU A 119 -1.19 10.61 3.12
CA LEU A 119 -1.54 9.21 3.34
C LEU A 119 -1.49 8.89 4.83
#